data_AF-A0A0B2X6R8-F1
#
_entry.id   AF-A0A0B2X6R8-F1
#
_cell.length_a   1.000
_cell.length_b   1.000
_cell.length_c   1.000
_cell.angle_alpha   90.00
_cell.angle_beta   90.00
_cell.angle_gamma   90.00
#
_symmetry.space_group_name_H-M   'P 1'
#
loop_
_entity.id
_entity.type
_entity.pdbx_description
1 polymer ?
#
loop_
_entity_poly.entity_id
_entity_poly.type
_entity_poly.pdbx_seq_one_letter_code
_entity_poly.pdbx_strand_id
1 'polypeptide(L)'
;MGWWPLASSSRGDEIRSGTAIPTRHERAVCWAARDAYFACLDAHDILDANKDAAAARRACPRQSDDFERDCAAAWVKYFKQWRVADIQKKRRLDELRRQGAREMEVSTAFAPDGGAGASGEGKGKGKQDIQDLLERKKAT
;
A
#
# COMPACT_ATOMS: atom_id res chain seq x y z
N MET A 1 20.32 38.77 -26.31
CA MET A 1 19.62 39.01 -25.03
C MET A 1 18.19 38.52 -25.18
N GLY A 2 17.76 37.55 -24.38
CA GLY A 2 16.40 37.00 -24.47
C GLY A 2 16.32 35.61 -23.85
N TRP A 3 16.46 35.54 -22.53
CA TRP A 3 16.30 34.32 -21.74
C TRP A 3 15.09 34.48 -20.83
N TRP A 4 13.97 33.92 -21.24
CA TRP A 4 12.79 33.65 -20.41
C TRP A 4 12.10 32.43 -21.04
N PRO A 5 11.49 31.49 -20.28
CA PRO A 5 10.39 31.82 -19.38
C PRO A 5 10.43 31.10 -18.00
N LEU A 6 9.73 31.68 -17.02
CA LEU A 6 9.33 30.99 -15.81
C LEU A 6 8.38 29.84 -16.17
N ALA A 7 8.83 28.59 -16.04
CA ALA A 7 7.91 27.45 -16.03
C ALA A 7 7.24 27.41 -14.65
N SER A 8 6.02 27.92 -14.55
CA SER A 8 5.19 27.72 -13.36
C SER A 8 4.81 26.24 -13.30
N SER A 9 5.55 25.47 -12.50
CA SER A 9 5.19 24.11 -12.09
C SER A 9 3.73 24.09 -11.63
N SER A 10 2.89 23.26 -12.26
CA SER A 10 1.51 23.08 -11.80
C SER A 10 1.50 22.13 -10.60
N ARG A 11 0.57 22.32 -9.67
CA ARG A 11 0.40 21.41 -8.52
C ARG A 11 0.26 19.94 -8.93
N GLY A 12 -0.37 19.67 -10.07
CA GLY A 12 -0.48 18.32 -10.64
C GLY A 12 0.87 17.74 -11.06
N ASP A 13 1.76 18.56 -11.63
CA ASP A 13 3.09 18.13 -12.04
C ASP A 13 3.98 17.82 -10.82
N GLU A 14 3.85 18.58 -9.73
CA GLU A 14 4.59 18.33 -8.48
C GLU A 14 4.16 17.01 -7.82
N ILE A 15 2.88 16.67 -7.90
CA ILE A 15 2.37 15.38 -7.41
C ILE A 15 2.85 14.25 -8.33
N ARG A 16 2.87 14.48 -9.65
CA ARG A 16 3.34 13.48 -10.63
C ARG A 16 4.83 13.19 -10.46
N SER A 17 5.64 14.22 -10.26
CA SER A 17 7.08 14.11 -10.02
C SER A 17 7.43 13.56 -8.63
N GLY A 18 6.46 13.55 -7.70
CA GLY A 18 6.68 13.14 -6.30
C GLY A 18 7.35 14.22 -5.45
N THR A 19 7.40 15.47 -5.92
CA THR A 19 7.93 16.62 -5.17
C THR A 19 6.93 17.11 -4.12
N ALA A 20 5.63 16.95 -4.37
CA ALA A 20 4.56 17.29 -3.45
C ALA A 20 3.79 16.06 -2.94
N ILE A 21 3.35 16.11 -1.68
CA ILE A 21 2.49 15.07 -1.09
C ILE A 21 1.03 15.34 -1.47
N PRO A 22 0.33 14.38 -2.10
CA PRO A 22 -1.07 14.56 -2.46
C PRO A 22 -1.97 14.61 -1.21
N THR A 23 -2.89 15.57 -1.22
CA THR A 23 -3.95 15.75 -0.21
C THR A 23 -4.95 14.61 -0.26
N ARG A 24 -5.80 14.49 0.78
CA ARG A 24 -6.87 13.47 0.83
C ARG A 24 -7.80 13.54 -0.39
N HIS A 25 -8.14 14.74 -0.86
CA HIS A 25 -9.01 14.92 -2.02
C HIS A 25 -8.33 14.43 -3.31
N GLU A 26 -7.07 14.82 -3.55
CA GLU A 26 -6.28 14.38 -4.70
C GLU A 26 -6.09 12.85 -4.71
N ARG A 27 -5.91 12.24 -3.53
CA ARG A 27 -5.87 10.78 -3.41
C ARG A 27 -7.19 10.12 -3.82
N ALA A 28 -8.33 10.71 -3.45
CA ALA A 28 -9.63 10.18 -3.84
C ALA A 28 -9.83 10.21 -5.36
N VAL A 29 -9.38 11.29 -6.02
CA VAL A 29 -9.39 11.40 -7.49
C VAL A 29 -8.46 10.34 -8.12
N CYS A 30 -7.23 10.20 -7.64
CA CYS A 30 -6.33 9.14 -8.15
C CYS A 30 -6.95 7.75 -7.98
N TRP A 31 -7.56 7.43 -6.84
CA TRP A 31 -8.16 6.11 -6.62
C TRP A 31 -9.35 5.85 -7.53
N ALA A 32 -10.18 6.87 -7.81
CA ALA A 32 -11.25 6.76 -8.79
C ALA A 32 -10.72 6.49 -10.21
N ALA A 33 -9.68 7.22 -10.63
CA ALA A 33 -9.02 7.01 -11.93
C ALA A 33 -8.37 5.61 -12.02
N ARG A 34 -7.73 5.15 -10.95
CA ARG A 34 -7.16 3.81 -10.82
C ARG A 34 -8.23 2.73 -11.03
N ASP A 35 -9.35 2.85 -10.32
CA ASP A 35 -10.40 1.84 -10.35
C ASP A 35 -11.09 1.81 -11.72
N ALA A 36 -11.28 2.97 -12.36
CA ALA A 36 -11.77 3.06 -13.75
C ALA A 36 -10.81 2.42 -14.76
N TYR A 37 -9.50 2.64 -14.60
CA TYR A 37 -8.47 2.00 -15.43
C TYR A 37 -8.48 0.49 -15.28
N PHE A 38 -8.52 -0.01 -14.04
CA PHE A 38 -8.56 -1.44 -13.75
C PHE A 38 -9.85 -2.11 -14.22
N ALA A 39 -11.01 -1.47 -14.05
CA ALA A 39 -12.27 -1.98 -14.59
C ALA A 39 -12.22 -2.14 -16.11
N CYS A 40 -11.58 -1.20 -16.83
CA CYS A 40 -11.38 -1.31 -18.26
C CYS A 40 -10.44 -2.48 -18.62
N LEU A 41 -9.34 -2.67 -17.90
CA LEU A 41 -8.45 -3.81 -18.12
C LEU A 41 -9.14 -5.15 -17.86
N ASP A 42 -9.97 -5.23 -16.82
CA ASP A 42 -10.77 -6.42 -16.51
C ASP A 42 -11.77 -6.73 -17.64
N ALA A 43 -12.39 -5.73 -18.25
CA ALA A 43 -13.29 -5.91 -19.39
C ALA A 43 -12.58 -6.44 -20.66
N HIS A 44 -11.27 -6.20 -20.78
CA HIS A 44 -10.44 -6.67 -21.89
C HIS A 44 -9.60 -7.91 -21.56
N ASP A 45 -9.79 -8.52 -20.39
CA ASP A 45 -9.03 -9.67 -19.87
C ASP A 45 -7.50 -9.44 -19.82
N ILE A 46 -7.08 -8.19 -19.59
CA ILE A 46 -5.68 -7.81 -19.49
C ILE A 46 -5.25 -7.87 -18.01
N LEU A 47 -4.54 -8.94 -17.67
CA LEU A 47 -4.06 -9.15 -16.30
C LEU A 47 -2.81 -8.33 -15.96
N ASP A 48 -1.85 -8.25 -16.89
CA ASP A 48 -0.55 -7.61 -16.67
C ASP A 48 -0.33 -6.43 -17.62
N ALA A 49 -0.70 -5.24 -17.15
CA ALA A 49 -0.47 -4.00 -17.89
C ALA A 49 1.01 -3.58 -17.98
N ASN A 50 1.92 -4.23 -17.24
CA ASN A 50 3.36 -3.94 -17.35
C ASN A 50 4.01 -4.72 -18.50
N LYS A 51 3.56 -5.94 -18.76
CA LYS A 51 4.05 -6.75 -19.90
C LYS A 51 3.65 -6.14 -21.23
N ASP A 52 2.38 -5.76 -21.35
CA ASP A 52 1.80 -5.26 -22.59
C ASP A 52 1.22 -3.86 -22.44
N ALA A 53 2.05 -2.91 -21.96
CA ALA A 53 1.63 -1.52 -21.74
C ALA A 53 1.02 -0.88 -23.00
N ALA A 54 1.53 -1.23 -24.18
CA ALA A 54 0.99 -0.74 -25.46
C ALA A 54 -0.39 -1.33 -25.79
N ALA A 55 -0.67 -2.58 -25.40
CA ALA A 55 -1.99 -3.19 -25.59
C ALA A 55 -2.99 -2.62 -24.58
N ALA A 56 -2.58 -2.48 -23.31
CA ALA A 56 -3.38 -1.84 -22.27
C ALA A 56 -3.78 -0.41 -22.64
N ARG A 57 -2.86 0.39 -23.19
CA ARG A 57 -3.16 1.76 -23.63
C ARG A 57 -4.02 1.81 -24.88
N ARG A 58 -3.90 0.84 -25.79
CA ARG A 58 -4.79 0.73 -26.97
C ARG A 58 -6.21 0.34 -26.59
N ALA A 59 -6.37 -0.56 -25.63
CA ALA A 59 -7.67 -1.00 -25.13
C ALA A 59 -8.35 0.12 -24.31
N CYS A 60 -7.59 0.78 -23.43
CA CYS A 60 -8.11 1.74 -22.46
C CYS A 60 -7.38 3.09 -22.53
N PRO A 61 -7.45 3.83 -23.65
CA PRO A 61 -6.66 5.04 -23.84
C PRO A 61 -7.02 6.15 -22.85
N ARG A 62 -8.33 6.45 -22.71
CA ARG A 62 -8.80 7.53 -21.85
C ARG A 62 -8.47 7.28 -20.38
N GLN A 63 -8.76 6.08 -19.90
CA GLN A 63 -8.51 5.70 -18.51
C GLN A 63 -7.02 5.61 -18.21
N SER A 64 -6.19 5.21 -19.19
CA SER A 64 -4.73 5.24 -19.05
C SER A 64 -4.21 6.66 -18.90
N ASP A 65 -4.71 7.59 -19.72
CA ASP A 65 -4.30 8.99 -19.68
C ASP A 65 -4.80 9.68 -18.39
N ASP A 66 -6.04 9.41 -17.96
CA ASP A 66 -6.60 9.91 -16.69
C ASP A 66 -5.79 9.38 -15.49
N PHE A 67 -5.42 8.10 -15.51
CA PHE A 67 -4.66 7.48 -14.43
C PHE A 67 -3.24 8.04 -14.29
N GLU A 68 -2.57 8.35 -15.41
CA GLU A 68 -1.24 8.98 -15.43
C GLU A 68 -1.30 10.49 -15.16
N ARG A 69 -2.42 11.15 -15.46
CA ARG A 69 -2.63 12.58 -15.18
C ARG A 69 -2.89 12.81 -13.70
N ASP A 70 -3.84 12.09 -13.11
CA ASP A 70 -4.42 12.39 -11.80
C ASP A 70 -3.66 11.72 -10.65
N CYS A 71 -2.80 10.75 -10.94
CA CYS A 71 -2.05 10.03 -9.93
C CYS A 71 -0.53 10.27 -10.03
N ALA A 72 0.15 10.16 -8.89
CA ALA A 72 1.62 10.24 -8.83
C ALA A 72 2.27 9.10 -9.64
N ALA A 73 3.34 9.38 -10.39
CA ALA A 73 3.97 8.37 -11.24
C ALA A 73 4.47 7.15 -10.44
N ALA A 74 4.99 7.38 -9.23
CA ALA A 74 5.39 6.32 -8.32
C ALA A 74 4.21 5.41 -7.92
N TRP A 75 3.02 5.98 -7.72
CA TRP A 75 1.82 5.24 -7.35
C TRP A 75 1.27 4.45 -8.53
N VAL A 76 1.27 5.03 -9.73
CA VAL A 76 0.88 4.33 -10.96
C VAL A 76 1.72 3.05 -11.12
N LYS A 77 3.05 3.18 -10.99
CA LYS A 77 3.97 2.03 -11.04
C LYS A 77 3.65 1.00 -9.96
N TYR A 78 3.50 1.44 -8.71
CA TYR A 78 3.21 0.56 -7.59
C TYR A 78 1.89 -0.19 -7.78
N PHE A 79 0.81 0.50 -8.15
CA PHE A 79 -0.51 -0.11 -8.34
C PHE A 79 -0.52 -1.13 -9.48
N LYS A 80 0.15 -0.86 -10.60
CA LYS A 80 0.29 -1.82 -11.70
C LYS A 80 1.01 -3.09 -11.23
N GLN A 81 2.08 -2.96 -10.45
CA GLN A 81 2.79 -4.11 -9.87
C GLN A 81 1.96 -4.86 -8.83
N TRP A 82 1.29 -4.12 -7.95
CA TRP A 82 0.46 -4.66 -6.88
C TRP A 82 -0.70 -5.49 -7.43
N ARG A 83 -1.37 -5.04 -8.51
CA ARG A 83 -2.46 -5.79 -9.14
C ARG A 83 -2.01 -7.20 -9.57
N VAL A 84 -0.84 -7.32 -10.18
CA VAL A 84 -0.29 -8.63 -10.60
C VAL A 84 0.04 -9.49 -9.38
N ALA A 85 0.69 -8.92 -8.38
CA ALA A 85 1.05 -9.63 -7.15
C ALA A 85 -0.18 -10.09 -6.35
N ASP A 86 -1.22 -9.26 -6.28
CA ASP A 86 -2.48 -9.57 -5.59
C ASP A 86 -3.23 -10.71 -6.28
N ILE A 87 -3.32 -10.69 -7.60
CA ILE A 87 -3.93 -11.79 -8.38
C ILE A 87 -3.15 -13.09 -8.17
N GLN A 88 -1.82 -13.04 -8.21
CA GLN A 88 -0.98 -14.23 -7.96
C GLN A 88 -1.13 -14.75 -6.53
N LYS A 89 -1.18 -13.85 -5.55
CA LYS A 89 -1.41 -14.21 -4.14
C LYS A 89 -2.76 -14.88 -3.96
N LYS A 90 -3.84 -14.30 -4.52
CA LYS A 90 -5.19 -14.87 -4.47
C LYS A 90 -5.23 -16.26 -5.09
N ARG A 91 -4.70 -16.43 -6.30
CA ARG A 91 -4.61 -17.75 -6.97
C ARG A 91 -3.86 -18.78 -6.12
N ARG A 92 -2.73 -18.39 -5.51
CA ARG A 92 -1.96 -19.28 -4.62
C ARG A 92 -2.74 -19.65 -3.37
N LEU A 93 -3.42 -18.69 -2.74
CA LEU A 93 -4.23 -18.94 -1.55
C LEU A 93 -5.42 -19.85 -1.85
N ASP A 94 -6.10 -19.63 -2.99
CA ASP A 94 -7.22 -20.47 -3.42
C ASP A 94 -6.78 -21.91 -3.70
N GLU A 95 -5.59 -22.10 -4.29
CA GLU A 95 -4.99 -23.41 -4.50
C GLU A 95 -4.67 -24.11 -3.17
N LEU A 96 -4.05 -23.40 -2.22
CA LEU A 96 -3.78 -23.94 -0.88
C LEU A 96 -5.09 -24.32 -0.15
N ARG A 97 -6.13 -23.49 -0.26
CA ARG A 97 -7.46 -23.79 0.30
C ARG A 97 -8.07 -25.05 -0.30
N ARG A 98 -7.92 -25.27 -1.61
CA ARG A 98 -8.35 -26.51 -2.29
C ARG A 98 -7.57 -27.74 -1.83
N GLN A 99 -6.29 -27.58 -1.53
CA GLN A 99 -5.43 -28.62 -0.96
C GLN A 99 -5.71 -28.88 0.53
N GLY A 100 -6.71 -28.22 1.12
CA GLY A 100 -7.13 -28.41 2.51
C GLY A 100 -6.28 -27.65 3.52
N ALA A 101 -5.44 -26.72 3.08
CA ALA A 101 -4.69 -25.86 4.00
C ALA A 101 -5.67 -24.95 4.77
N ARG A 102 -5.60 -25.01 6.10
CA ARG A 102 -6.38 -24.13 6.99
C ARG A 102 -5.59 -22.86 7.26
N GLU A 103 -6.23 -21.71 7.11
CA GLU A 103 -5.64 -20.41 7.40
C GLU A 103 -5.32 -20.33 8.90
N MET A 104 -4.04 -20.21 9.24
CA MET A 104 -3.60 -20.05 10.62
C MET A 104 -3.57 -18.56 10.95
N GLU A 105 -4.29 -18.16 11.97
CA GLU A 105 -4.15 -16.83 12.56
C GLU A 105 -2.80 -16.77 13.28
N VAL A 106 -1.83 -16.08 12.69
CA VAL A 106 -0.53 -15.86 13.33
C VAL A 106 -0.67 -14.69 14.29
N SER A 107 -0.86 -14.98 15.58
CA SER A 107 -0.66 -13.99 16.64
C SER A 107 0.82 -13.65 16.74
N THR A 108 1.22 -12.41 16.46
CA THR A 108 2.61 -11.94 16.54
C THR A 108 3.11 -11.73 17.98
N ALA A 109 2.74 -12.62 18.89
CA ALA A 109 3.34 -12.74 20.22
C ALA A 109 4.52 -13.72 20.13
N PHE A 110 5.62 -13.28 19.56
CA PHE A 110 6.82 -14.12 19.42
C PHE A 110 7.72 -13.89 20.65
N ALA A 111 7.67 -14.87 21.58
CA ALA A 111 8.38 -15.03 22.86
C ALA A 111 7.80 -14.33 24.12
N PRO A 112 7.33 -15.09 25.13
CA PRO A 112 7.86 -14.92 26.47
C PRO A 112 9.26 -15.55 26.52
N ASP A 113 10.20 -14.86 27.15
CA ASP A 113 11.53 -15.38 27.45
C ASP A 113 11.48 -16.79 28.05
N GLY A 114 12.40 -17.66 27.61
CA GLY A 114 12.95 -18.76 28.40
C GLY A 114 11.95 -19.82 28.86
N GLY A 115 12.09 -21.04 28.33
CA GLY A 115 11.35 -22.20 28.81
C GLY A 115 11.41 -22.34 30.34
N ALA A 116 10.24 -22.37 30.97
CA ALA A 116 10.01 -23.03 32.23
C ALA A 116 8.55 -23.47 32.23
N GLY A 117 8.35 -24.78 32.20
CA GLY A 117 7.05 -25.33 32.55
C GLY A 117 6.71 -24.99 34.01
N ALA A 118 5.42 -25.22 34.31
CA ALA A 118 4.83 -25.32 35.64
C ALA A 118 4.48 -24.01 36.35
N SER A 119 3.17 -23.77 36.43
CA SER A 119 2.41 -23.39 37.64
C SER A 119 3.07 -22.40 38.62
N GLY A 120 2.54 -21.18 38.70
CA GLY A 120 2.82 -20.30 39.83
C GLY A 120 2.34 -18.87 39.64
N GLU A 121 1.33 -18.51 40.42
CA GLU A 121 0.96 -17.17 40.90
C GLU A 121 2.08 -16.11 40.77
N GLY A 122 1.85 -15.05 39.97
CA GLY A 122 2.87 -14.03 39.75
C GLY A 122 2.37 -12.84 38.93
N LYS A 123 1.78 -11.87 39.62
CA LYS A 123 1.31 -10.56 39.13
C LYS A 123 2.35 -9.89 38.21
N GLY A 124 2.09 -9.89 36.91
CA GLY A 124 2.87 -9.13 35.93
C GLY A 124 2.80 -7.64 36.22
N LYS A 125 3.96 -6.96 36.25
CA LYS A 125 4.05 -5.52 36.53
C LYS A 125 3.34 -4.73 35.44
N GLY A 126 2.20 -4.13 35.80
CA GLY A 126 1.33 -3.40 34.90
C GLY A 126 1.81 -1.97 34.68
N LYS A 127 1.10 -1.21 33.82
CA LYS A 127 1.37 0.22 33.54
C LYS A 127 1.60 1.08 34.79
N GLN A 128 0.98 0.74 35.90
CA GLN A 128 1.12 1.45 37.18
C GLN A 128 2.53 1.32 37.75
N ASP A 129 3.14 0.13 37.66
CA ASP A 129 4.52 -0.09 38.13
C ASP A 129 5.55 0.72 37.31
N ILE A 130 5.26 0.95 36.03
CA ILE A 130 6.10 1.78 35.15
C ILE A 130 5.93 3.26 35.51
N GLN A 131 4.71 3.69 35.81
CA GLN A 131 4.41 5.07 36.20
C GLN A 131 5.08 5.42 37.53
N ASP A 132 5.03 4.52 38.51
CA ASP A 132 5.63 4.70 39.84
C ASP A 132 7.16 4.80 39.78
N LEU A 133 7.80 4.03 38.88
CA LEU A 133 9.25 4.12 38.66
C LEU A 133 9.66 5.44 38.00
N LEU A 134 8.83 5.98 37.12
CA LEU A 134 9.05 7.28 36.48
C LEU A 134 8.90 8.43 37.48
N GLU A 135 7.93 8.35 38.38
CA GLU A 135 7.74 9.37 39.42
C GLU A 135 8.85 9.35 40.46
N ARG A 136 9.31 8.17 40.88
CA ARG A 136 10.48 8.05 41.79
C ARG A 136 11.75 8.62 41.17
N LYS A 137 11.97 8.46 39.86
CA LYS A 137 13.12 9.07 39.16
C LYS A 137 13.02 10.59 39.01
N LYS A 138 11.82 11.17 39.10
CA LYS A 138 11.63 12.64 39.07
C LYS A 138 11.79 13.28 40.45
N ALA A 139 11.75 12.48 41.51
CA ALA A 139 11.87 12.94 42.90
C ALA A 139 13.33 12.94 43.41
N THR A 140 14.28 12.53 42.59
CA THR A 140 15.74 12.62 42.84
C THR A 140 16.33 13.74 41.98
#